data_AF-A0A6M4A011-F1
#
_entry.id   AF-A0A6M4A011-F1
#
_cell.length_a   1.000
_cell.length_b   1.000
_cell.length_c   1.000
_cell.angle_alpha   90.00
_cell.angle_beta   90.00
_cell.angle_gamma   90.00
#
_symmetry.space_group_name_H-M   'P 1'
#
loop_
_entity.id
_entity.type
_entity.pdbx_description
1 polymer ?
#
loop_
_entity_poly.entity_id
_entity_poly.type
_entity_poly.pdbx_seq_one_letter_code
_entity_poly.pdbx_strand_id
1 'polypeptide(L)'
;MLENTDIAVNPICRLRTTAGYSLLTFVRPMTALSCCVLNGGLQSVRHVLNLKVTEDDTILTEPADTLSAACAEMGLQEPALGMMTAASMNSLRQHTCRFGDLYFSAIVTAGMANARRAGDPADVIENDAVLPNRRAQ
;
A
#
# COMPACT_ATOMS: atom_id res chain seq x y z
N MET A 1 -6.27 1.33 21.24
CA MET A 1 -7.30 2.15 20.58
C MET A 1 -6.51 3.15 19.74
N LEU A 2 -6.53 3.04 18.41
CA LEU A 2 -5.82 3.99 17.54
C LEU A 2 -6.65 5.28 17.54
N GLU A 3 -6.15 6.34 18.17
CA GLU A 3 -6.78 7.66 18.12
C GLU A 3 -6.69 8.20 16.68
N ASN A 4 -7.74 8.88 16.22
CA ASN A 4 -7.83 9.54 14.91
C ASN A 4 -6.89 10.76 14.83
N THR A 5 -5.59 10.54 14.96
CA THR A 5 -4.59 11.60 15.02
C THR A 5 -3.69 11.55 13.80
N ASP A 6 -3.60 12.68 13.09
CA ASP A 6 -2.68 12.85 11.97
C ASP A 6 -1.27 13.06 12.50
N ILE A 7 -0.42 12.04 12.39
CA ILE A 7 0.96 12.07 12.85
C ILE A 7 1.86 12.65 11.75
N ALA A 8 2.77 13.56 12.11
CA ALA A 8 3.82 14.01 11.19
C ALA A 8 4.80 12.88 10.91
N VAL A 9 4.96 12.49 9.64
CA VAL A 9 5.99 11.52 9.22
C VAL A 9 7.30 12.25 8.94
N ASN A 10 7.20 13.38 8.24
CA ASN A 10 8.26 14.33 7.93
C ASN A 10 7.61 15.70 7.61
N PRO A 11 8.36 16.76 7.26
CA PRO A 11 7.77 18.08 7.02
C PRO A 11 6.78 18.16 5.86
N ILE A 12 6.78 17.18 4.94
CA ILE A 12 5.96 17.21 3.72
C ILE A 12 4.80 16.21 3.73
N CYS A 13 4.69 15.32 4.72
CA CYS A 13 3.58 14.39 4.80
C CYS A 13 3.12 14.03 6.24
N ARG A 14 1.83 13.71 6.32
CA ARG A 14 1.11 13.32 7.54
C ARG A 14 0.51 11.94 7.33
N LEU A 15 0.50 11.11 8.36
CA LEU A 15 -0.08 9.76 8.34
C LEU A 15 -1.27 9.71 9.30
N ARG A 16 -2.43 9.35 8.76
CA ARG A 16 -3.63 8.99 9.52
C ARG A 16 -3.77 7.49 9.54
N THR A 17 -4.07 6.92 10.70
CA THR A 17 -4.33 5.48 10.81
C THR A 17 -5.61 5.24 11.59
N THR A 18 -6.44 4.35 11.05
CA THR A 18 -7.65 3.85 11.69
C THR A 18 -7.59 2.33 11.77
N ALA A 19 -8.63 1.68 12.29
CA ALA A 19 -8.74 0.23 12.22
C ALA A 19 -8.88 -0.28 10.76
N GLY A 20 -9.41 0.54 9.85
CA GLY A 20 -9.74 0.15 8.47
C GLY A 20 -8.76 0.62 7.40
N TYR A 21 -7.87 1.58 7.69
CA TYR A 21 -6.91 2.06 6.71
C TYR A 21 -5.75 2.82 7.33
N SER A 22 -4.69 2.99 6.53
CA SER A 22 -3.67 4.04 6.73
C SER A 22 -3.65 4.96 5.52
N LEU A 23 -3.69 6.27 5.75
CA LEU A 23 -3.70 7.30 4.73
C LEU A 23 -2.53 8.26 4.92
N LEU A 24 -1.60 8.26 3.97
CA LEU A 24 -0.55 9.27 3.88
C LEU A 24 -1.08 10.46 3.08
N THR A 25 -0.93 11.67 3.60
CA THR A 25 -1.30 12.92 2.93
C THR A 25 -0.09 13.81 2.79
N PHE A 26 0.23 14.20 1.56
CA PHE A 26 1.25 15.20 1.28
C PHE A 26 0.68 16.62 1.46
N VAL A 27 1.52 17.56 1.91
CA VAL A 27 1.12 18.97 2.10
C VAL A 27 0.74 19.64 0.77
N ARG A 28 1.28 19.14 -0.34
CA ARG A 28 1.01 19.54 -1.73
C ARG A 28 1.08 18.30 -2.63
N PRO A 29 0.53 18.33 -3.86
CA PRO A 29 0.74 17.25 -4.83
C PRO A 29 2.24 16.98 -5.07
N MET A 30 2.61 15.70 -5.12
CA MET A 30 3.97 15.21 -5.30
C MET A 30 4.03 14.26 -6.49
N THR A 31 5.13 14.27 -7.23
CA THR A 31 5.42 13.23 -8.21
C THR A 31 5.81 11.95 -7.47
N ALA A 32 5.10 10.86 -7.74
CA ALA A 32 5.33 9.55 -7.14
C ALA A 32 5.48 8.48 -8.23
N LEU A 33 6.44 7.59 -8.04
CA LEU A 33 6.59 6.36 -8.84
C LEU A 33 6.23 5.18 -7.94
N SER A 34 5.26 4.35 -8.34
CA SER A 34 4.81 3.22 -7.54
C SER A 34 4.33 2.04 -8.37
N CYS A 35 4.21 0.88 -7.72
CA CYS A 35 3.50 -0.30 -8.22
C CYS A 35 2.13 -0.47 -7.56
N CYS A 36 1.54 0.62 -7.07
CA CYS A 36 0.21 0.58 -6.44
C CYS A 36 -0.85 0.06 -7.41
N VAL A 37 -1.84 -0.65 -6.86
CA VAL A 37 -2.96 -1.22 -7.61
C VAL A 37 -3.80 -0.10 -8.23
N LEU A 38 -4.16 0.91 -7.43
CA LEU A 38 -4.82 2.11 -7.93
C LEU A 38 -3.78 3.17 -8.30
N ASN A 39 -3.87 3.69 -9.52
CA ASN A 39 -3.03 4.77 -10.06
C ASN A 39 -1.51 4.50 -9.96
N GLY A 40 -1.06 3.25 -10.13
CA GLY A 40 0.35 2.93 -10.23
C GLY A 40 1.08 3.63 -11.40
N GLY A 41 2.40 3.47 -11.46
CA GLY A 41 3.27 4.17 -12.40
C GLY A 41 3.75 5.53 -11.89
N LEU A 42 4.12 6.42 -12.81
CA LEU A 42 4.59 7.78 -12.51
C LEU A 42 3.41 8.76 -12.55
N GLN A 43 2.99 9.25 -11.38
CA GLN A 43 1.79 10.07 -11.21
C GLN A 43 2.04 11.31 -10.34
N SER A 44 1.20 12.34 -10.50
CA SER A 44 1.10 13.44 -9.52
C SER A 44 -0.02 13.12 -8.54
N VAL A 45 0.31 12.98 -7.26
CA VAL A 45 -0.61 12.48 -6.23
C VAL A 45 -0.52 13.29 -4.95
N ARG A 46 -1.62 13.36 -4.20
CA ARG A 46 -1.65 13.98 -2.87
C ARG A 46 -1.84 12.98 -1.74
N HIS A 47 -2.34 11.78 -2.06
CA HIS A 47 -2.72 10.78 -1.09
C HIS A 47 -2.15 9.40 -1.45
N VAL A 48 -1.75 8.64 -0.43
CA VAL A 48 -1.43 7.21 -0.54
C VAL A 48 -2.29 6.46 0.46
N LEU A 49 -3.17 5.59 -0.02
CA LEU A 49 -4.09 4.79 0.77
C LEU A 49 -3.57 3.35 0.85
N ASN A 50 -3.44 2.84 2.08
CA ASN A 50 -3.32 1.41 2.36
C ASN A 50 -4.60 0.96 3.07
N LEU A 51 -5.50 0.32 2.32
CA LEU A 51 -6.82 -0.12 2.80
C LEU A 51 -6.72 -1.50 3.45
N LYS A 52 -7.34 -1.67 4.62
CA LYS A 52 -7.46 -2.97 5.27
C LYS A 52 -8.55 -3.77 4.56
N VAL A 53 -8.21 -4.99 4.14
CA VAL A 53 -9.17 -6.00 3.65
C VAL A 53 -9.13 -7.24 4.55
N THR A 54 -10.18 -8.04 4.50
CA THR A 54 -10.21 -9.36 5.16
C THR A 54 -9.72 -10.44 4.19
N GLU A 55 -9.19 -11.55 4.73
CA GLU A 55 -8.73 -12.67 3.89
C GLU A 55 -9.92 -13.38 3.20
N ASP A 56 -11.11 -13.29 3.81
CA ASP A 56 -12.34 -13.92 3.35
C ASP A 56 -13.27 -12.96 2.58
N ASP A 57 -12.77 -11.81 2.11
CA ASP A 57 -13.56 -10.90 1.27
C ASP A 57 -13.87 -11.58 -0.06
N THR A 58 -15.02 -12.28 -0.10
CA THR A 58 -15.56 -13.03 -1.24
C THR A 58 -16.18 -12.13 -2.31
N ILE A 59 -16.02 -10.81 -2.20
CA ILE A 59 -16.61 -9.85 -3.11
C ILE A 59 -15.75 -9.75 -4.38
N LEU A 60 -16.35 -10.15 -5.50
CA LEU A 60 -15.80 -10.22 -6.87
C LEU A 60 -15.51 -8.85 -7.53
N THR A 61 -15.22 -7.81 -6.76
CA THR A 61 -14.89 -6.49 -7.30
C THR A 61 -13.40 -6.38 -7.54
N GLU A 62 -13.01 -5.82 -8.68
CA GLU A 62 -11.59 -5.61 -8.99
C GLU A 62 -10.94 -4.74 -7.91
N PRO A 63 -9.74 -5.11 -7.42
CA PRO A 63 -9.00 -4.36 -6.40
C PRO A 63 -8.94 -2.84 -6.60
N ALA A 64 -8.76 -2.40 -7.85
CA ALA A 64 -8.69 -0.99 -8.20
C ALA A 64 -10.04 -0.27 -8.00
N ASP A 65 -11.16 -0.95 -8.28
CA ASP A 65 -12.51 -0.39 -8.13
C ASP A 65 -12.86 -0.23 -6.64
N THR A 66 -12.54 -1.22 -5.81
CA THR A 66 -12.68 -1.12 -4.34
C THR A 66 -11.90 0.06 -3.78
N LEU A 67 -10.64 0.24 -4.21
CA LEU A 67 -9.81 1.37 -3.80
C LEU A 67 -10.35 2.72 -4.30
N SER A 68 -10.84 2.76 -5.53
CA SER A 68 -11.45 3.96 -6.13
C SER A 68 -12.69 4.39 -5.35
N ALA A 69 -13.58 3.44 -5.03
CA ALA A 69 -14.76 3.68 -4.20
C ALA A 69 -14.37 4.18 -2.80
N ALA A 70 -13.40 3.55 -2.14
CA ALA A 70 -12.91 3.98 -0.83
C ALA A 70 -12.34 5.42 -0.87
N CYS A 71 -11.60 5.79 -1.93
CA CYS A 71 -11.10 7.15 -2.09
C CYS A 71 -12.24 8.16 -2.28
N ALA A 72 -13.28 7.80 -3.04
CA ALA A 72 -14.46 8.64 -3.26
C ALA A 72 -15.27 8.85 -1.96
N GLU A 73 -15.49 7.80 -1.17
CA GLU A 73 -16.15 7.87 0.14
C GLU A 73 -15.39 8.76 1.13
N MET A 74 -14.05 8.76 1.05
CA MET A 74 -13.19 9.63 1.85
C MET A 74 -13.10 11.08 1.32
N GLY A 75 -13.72 11.38 0.17
CA GLY A 75 -13.71 12.70 -0.44
C GLY A 75 -12.33 13.13 -0.98
N LEU A 76 -11.48 12.18 -1.41
CA LEU A 76 -10.15 12.49 -1.94
C LEU A 76 -10.28 13.02 -3.38
N GLN A 77 -9.84 14.26 -3.62
CA GLN A 77 -10.13 15.01 -4.86
C GLN A 77 -9.09 14.88 -5.98
N GLU A 78 -8.02 14.11 -5.80
CA GLU A 78 -6.88 13.99 -6.74
C GLU A 78 -6.46 12.52 -6.87
N PRO A 79 -5.68 12.12 -7.89
CA PRO A 79 -5.26 10.72 -8.02
C PRO A 79 -4.56 10.30 -6.73
N ALA A 80 -5.18 9.36 -6.03
CA ALA A 80 -4.60 8.71 -4.88
C ALA A 80 -3.90 7.44 -5.36
N LEU A 81 -2.71 7.17 -4.82
CA LEU A 81 -2.13 5.84 -4.92
C LEU A 81 -2.86 4.93 -3.94
N GLY A 82 -3.26 3.73 -4.39
CA GLY A 82 -3.97 2.79 -3.53
C GLY A 82 -3.35 1.40 -3.54
N MET A 83 -3.20 0.83 -2.35
CA MET A 83 -2.87 -0.56 -2.12
C MET A 83 -3.75 -1.11 -1.01
N MET A 84 -3.80 -2.44 -0.89
CA MET A 84 -4.59 -3.13 0.11
C MET A 84 -3.71 -4.08 0.92
N THR A 85 -4.15 -4.39 2.14
CA THR A 85 -3.45 -5.34 3.00
C THR A 85 -4.41 -6.13 3.88
N ALA A 86 -4.12 -7.43 4.04
CA ALA A 86 -4.72 -8.28 5.05
C ALA A 86 -3.98 -8.19 6.40
N ALA A 87 -2.86 -7.47 6.51
CA ALA A 87 -2.17 -7.27 7.78
C ALA A 87 -3.02 -6.47 8.78
N SER A 88 -2.80 -6.68 10.08
CA SER A 88 -3.45 -5.87 11.11
C SER A 88 -2.93 -4.43 11.06
N MET A 89 -3.82 -3.42 11.11
CA MET A 89 -3.39 -2.01 11.18
C MET A 89 -2.63 -1.67 12.47
N ASN A 90 -2.80 -2.47 13.54
CA ASN A 90 -1.99 -2.35 14.77
C ASN A 90 -0.50 -2.71 14.54
N SER A 91 -0.19 -3.41 13.44
CA SER A 91 1.19 -3.72 13.05
C SER A 91 1.92 -2.55 12.39
N LEU A 92 1.21 -1.45 12.08
CA LEU A 92 1.81 -0.32 11.38
C LEU A 92 3.03 0.20 12.16
N ARG A 93 4.16 0.31 11.47
CA ARG A 93 5.38 0.93 11.97
C ARG A 93 5.80 2.02 11.01
N GLN A 94 6.29 3.11 11.57
CA GLN A 94 6.82 4.23 10.83
C GLN A 94 8.20 4.59 11.37
N HIS A 95 9.15 4.79 10.48
CA HIS A 95 10.47 5.30 10.80
C HIS A 95 10.90 6.31 9.74
N THR A 96 11.46 7.42 10.17
CA THR A 96 11.99 8.45 9.27
C THR A 96 13.42 8.77 9.66
N CYS A 97 14.32 8.81 8.69
CA CYS A 97 15.65 9.41 8.84
C CYS A 97 15.87 10.50 7.80
N ARG A 98 16.84 11.38 8.07
CA ARG A 98 17.22 12.49 7.19
C ARG A 98 18.69 12.34 6.80
N PHE A 99 18.99 12.53 5.52
CA PHE A 99 20.35 12.59 5.01
C PHE A 99 20.48 13.80 4.08
N GLY A 100 21.22 14.82 4.50
CA GLY A 100 21.21 16.12 3.84
C GLY A 100 19.79 16.70 3.82
N ASP A 101 19.27 16.98 2.63
CA ASP A 101 17.91 17.51 2.43
C ASP A 101 16.88 16.45 2.03
N LEU A 102 17.27 15.17 2.05
CA LEU A 102 16.40 14.05 1.74
C LEU A 102 15.82 13.44 3.02
N TYR A 103 14.53 13.16 2.97
CA TYR A 103 13.83 12.36 3.99
C TYR A 103 13.60 10.96 3.45
N PHE A 104 13.99 9.97 4.23
CA PHE A 104 13.69 8.56 3.98
C PHE A 104 12.69 8.09 5.02
N SER A 105 11.48 7.79 4.59
CA SER A 105 10.40 7.33 5.47
C SER A 105 9.96 5.93 5.07
N ALA A 106 10.06 4.99 6.01
CA ALA A 106 9.49 3.66 5.89
C ALA A 106 8.18 3.62 6.68
N ILE A 107 7.09 3.23 6.02
CA ILE A 107 5.77 3.05 6.62
C ILE A 107 5.30 1.65 6.22
N VAL A 108 5.18 0.75 7.18
CA VAL A 108 5.03 -0.68 6.91
C VAL A 108 3.93 -1.26 7.79
N THR A 109 3.00 -1.99 7.17
CA THR A 109 2.14 -2.97 7.86
C THR A 109 2.74 -4.36 7.67
N ALA A 110 2.87 -5.14 8.75
CA ALA A 110 3.44 -6.48 8.70
C ALA A 110 2.38 -7.53 9.02
N GLY A 111 2.14 -8.44 8.08
CA GLY A 111 1.35 -9.64 8.30
C GLY A 111 2.23 -10.75 8.85
N MET A 112 1.71 -11.56 9.77
CA MET A 112 2.43 -12.73 10.31
C MET A 112 2.25 -13.99 9.44
N ALA A 113 1.29 -14.00 8.51
CA ALA A 113 0.98 -15.15 7.65
C ALA A 113 2.18 -15.59 6.79
N ASN A 114 2.99 -14.62 6.34
CA ASN A 114 4.19 -14.85 5.52
C ASN A 114 5.44 -14.26 6.20
N ALA A 115 5.60 -14.47 7.51
CA ALA A 115 6.73 -13.91 8.24
C ALA A 115 8.07 -14.45 7.69
N ARG A 116 8.82 -13.57 7.01
CA ARG A 116 10.15 -13.84 6.45
C ARG A 116 11.16 -12.83 6.99
N ARG A 117 12.43 -13.21 6.94
CA ARG A 117 13.58 -12.33 7.18
C ARG A 117 14.15 -11.85 5.84
N ALA A 118 14.82 -10.71 5.85
CA ALA A 118 15.57 -10.26 4.69
C ALA A 118 16.63 -11.31 4.31
N GLY A 119 16.61 -11.76 3.06
CA GLY A 119 17.49 -12.82 2.57
C GLY A 119 16.93 -14.24 2.68
N ASP A 120 15.73 -14.44 3.25
CA ASP A 120 15.06 -15.72 3.16
C ASP A 120 14.77 -16.07 1.68
N PRO A 121 14.92 -17.34 1.28
CA PRO A 121 14.60 -17.76 -0.07
C PRO A 121 13.11 -17.53 -0.36
N ALA A 122 12.82 -17.08 -1.58
CA ALA A 122 11.45 -16.94 -2.05
C ALA A 122 10.76 -18.31 -2.11
N ASP A 123 9.48 -18.35 -1.75
CA ASP A 123 8.68 -19.55 -1.98
C ASP A 123 8.55 -19.78 -3.48
N VAL A 124 8.99 -20.96 -3.93
CA VAL A 124 8.75 -21.41 -5.30
C VAL A 124 7.35 -22.00 -5.31
N ILE A 125 6.39 -21.25 -5.84
CA ILE A 125 5.12 -21.81 -6.24
C ILE A 125 5.34 -22.34 -7.66
N GLU A 126 5.52 -23.65 -7.80
CA GLU A 126 5.41 -24.31 -9.10
C GLU A 126 3.97 -24.12 -9.56
N ASN A 127 3.77 -23.18 -10.48
CA ASN A 127 2.53 -23.11 -11.20
C ASN A 127 2.60 -24.23 -12.25
N ASP A 128 1.79 -25.27 -12.11
CA ASP A 128 1.57 -26.31 -13.14
C ASP A 128 0.88 -25.73 -14.40
N ALA A 129 1.18 -24.48 -14.74
CA ALA A 129 1.00 -23.98 -16.08
C ALA A 129 1.93 -24.79 -16.99
N VAL A 130 1.39 -25.91 -17.48
CA VAL A 130 1.93 -26.69 -18.58
C VAL A 130 2.37 -25.71 -19.65
N LEU A 131 3.68 -25.47 -19.74
CA LEU A 131 4.26 -24.79 -20.89
C LEU A 131 3.86 -25.65 -22.10
N PRO A 132 3.12 -25.12 -23.09
CA PRO A 132 2.78 -25.89 -24.27
C PRO A 132 4.09 -26.37 -24.89
N ASN A 133 4.19 -27.69 -24.99
CA ASN A 133 5.35 -28.42 -25.43
C ASN A 133 5.77 -27.88 -26.81
N ARG A 134 6.80 -27.01 -26.87
CA ARG A 134 7.40 -26.59 -28.14
C ARG A 134 8.27 -27.73 -28.66
N ARG A 135 7.64 -28.82 -29.10
CA ARG A 135 8.25 -29.83 -29.96
C ARG A 135 7.23 -30.26 -31.02
N ALA A 136 7.69 -30.13 -32.27
CA ALA A 136 7.08 -30.55 -33.54
C ALA A 136 6.02 -29.61 -34.15
N GLN A 137 6.47 -28.62 -34.92
CA GLN A 137 6.49 -28.66 -36.40
C GLN A 137 7.29 -27.47 -36.96
#